data_AF-A0A0M5KVN5-F1
#
_entry.id   AF-A0A0M5KVN5-F1
#
_cell.length_a   1.000
_cell.length_b   1.000
_cell.length_c   1.000
_cell.angle_alpha   90.00
_cell.angle_beta   90.00
_cell.angle_gamma   90.00
#
_symmetry.space_group_name_H-M   'P 1'
#
loop_
_entity.id
_entity.type
_entity.pdbx_description
1 polymer ?
#
loop_
_entity_poly.entity_id
_entity_poly.type
_entity_poly.pdbx_seq_one_letter_code
_entity_poly.pdbx_strand_id
1 'polypeptide(L)'
;MGNKRLSWSSWLLTRCIYVAGTMATLFSIGRLVAGGGSGFWLGIAAGLLLLALATRGPWDAADSGRNRSVFGFRARPEPADPQRQ
;
A
#
# COMPACT_ATOMS: atom_id res chain seq x y z
N MET A 1 24.45 -4.41 -6.00
CA MET A 1 23.56 -5.15 -5.07
C MET A 1 22.66 -4.15 -4.35
N GLY A 2 21.49 -3.85 -4.92
CA GLY A 2 20.61 -2.77 -4.43
C GLY A 2 19.78 -3.17 -3.21
N ASN A 3 19.59 -2.23 -2.30
CA ASN A 3 18.94 -2.28 -0.98
C ASN A 3 17.55 -2.96 -0.91
N LYS A 4 17.47 -4.30 -1.03
CA LYS A 4 16.23 -5.08 -0.85
C LYS A 4 15.54 -4.86 0.52
N ARG A 5 16.30 -4.54 1.57
CA ARG A 5 15.77 -4.29 2.92
C ARG A 5 14.94 -2.99 3.03
N LEU A 6 15.30 -1.93 2.29
CA LEU A 6 14.54 -0.68 2.32
C LEU A 6 13.17 -0.84 1.65
N SER A 7 13.12 -1.57 0.53
CA SER A 7 11.90 -1.81 -0.24
C SER A 7 10.86 -2.65 0.53
N TRP A 8 11.29 -3.70 1.24
CA TRP A 8 10.38 -4.52 2.04
C TRP A 8 9.71 -3.74 3.19
N SER A 9 10.48 -2.92 3.89
CA SER A 9 9.97 -2.04 4.96
C SER A 9 9.03 -0.97 4.41
N SER A 10 9.35 -0.36 3.27
CA SER A 10 8.46 0.61 2.61
C SER A 10 7.13 0.00 2.20
N TRP A 11 7.12 -1.24 1.70
CA TRP A 11 5.89 -1.94 1.30
C TRP A 11 4.98 -2.28 2.48
N LEU A 12 5.54 -2.83 3.57
CA LEU A 12 4.78 -3.09 4.78
C LEU A 12 4.22 -1.79 5.37
N LEU A 13 5.03 -0.74 5.40
CA LEU A 13 4.62 0.57 5.90
C LEU A 13 3.45 1.13 5.10
N THR A 14 3.48 1.06 3.76
CA THR A 14 2.36 1.49 2.90
C THR A 14 1.08 0.73 3.22
N ARG A 15 1.16 -0.59 3.44
CA ARG A 15 0.00 -1.40 3.82
C ARG A 15 -0.53 -1.03 5.21
N CYS A 16 0.34 -0.81 6.18
CA CYS A 16 -0.06 -0.37 7.51
C CYS A 16 -0.76 0.99 7.46
N ILE A 17 -0.22 1.95 6.70
CA ILE A 17 -0.83 3.27 6.50
C ILE A 17 -2.20 3.15 5.82
N TYR A 18 -2.33 2.28 4.82
CA TYR A 18 -3.60 2.02 4.15
C TYR A 18 -4.66 1.47 5.11
N VAL A 19 -4.31 0.45 5.90
CA VAL A 19 -5.22 -0.17 6.88
C VAL A 19 -5.61 0.84 7.96
N ALA A 20 -4.63 1.55 8.51
CA ALA A 20 -4.85 2.56 9.55
C ALA A 20 -5.77 3.69 9.03
N GLY A 21 -5.51 4.22 7.84
CA GLY A 21 -6.35 5.23 7.21
C GLY A 21 -7.77 4.73 6.97
N THR A 22 -7.93 3.49 6.49
CA THR A 22 -9.25 2.90 6.20
C THR A 22 -10.07 2.75 7.48
N MET A 23 -9.45 2.22 8.53
CA MET A 23 -10.09 2.07 9.84
C MET A 23 -10.45 3.42 10.45
N ALA A 24 -9.55 4.41 10.39
CA ALA A 24 -9.81 5.76 10.90
C ALA A 24 -10.98 6.44 10.17
N THR A 25 -11.03 6.33 8.83
CA THR A 25 -12.14 6.87 8.04
C THR A 25 -13.46 6.19 8.39
N LEU A 26 -13.50 4.84 8.39
CA LEU A 26 -14.73 4.09 8.69
C LEU A 26 -15.23 4.35 10.11
N PHE A 27 -14.34 4.37 11.09
CA PHE A 27 -14.67 4.71 12.47
C PHE A 27 -15.28 6.12 12.58
N SER A 28 -14.66 7.10 11.92
CA SER A 28 -15.13 8.49 11.94
C SER A 28 -16.50 8.65 11.26
N ILE A 29 -16.72 7.96 10.14
CA ILE A 29 -18.02 7.91 9.47
C ILE A 29 -19.06 7.27 10.39
N GLY A 30 -18.75 6.11 10.97
CA GLY A 30 -19.65 5.42 11.90
C GLY A 30 -20.02 6.29 13.10
N ARG A 31 -19.06 7.07 13.63
CA ARG A 31 -19.33 8.04 14.69
C ARG A 31 -20.24 9.19 14.24
N LEU A 32 -20.06 9.75 13.05
CA LEU A 32 -20.95 10.79 12.53
C LEU A 32 -22.37 10.26 12.33
N VAL A 33 -22.52 9.06 11.78
CA VAL A 33 -23.83 8.42 11.59
C VAL A 33 -24.52 8.16 12.93
N ALA A 34 -23.77 7.81 13.98
CA ALA A 34 -24.27 7.62 15.33
C ALA A 34 -24.55 8.94 16.10
N GLY A 35 -24.52 10.10 15.43
CA GLY A 35 -24.77 11.41 16.05
C GLY A 35 -23.55 12.04 16.73
N GLY A 36 -22.34 11.59 16.38
CA GLY A 36 -21.09 12.19 16.85
C GLY A 36 -20.90 13.63 16.38
N GLY A 37 -20.15 14.42 17.16
CA GLY A 37 -19.91 15.83 16.89
C GLY A 37 -19.04 16.12 15.66
N SER A 38 -18.95 17.40 15.29
CA SER A 38 -18.24 17.88 14.10
C SER A 38 -16.74 17.53 14.04
N GLY A 39 -16.12 17.20 15.18
CA GLY A 39 -14.71 16.78 15.23
C GLY A 39 -14.39 15.52 14.41
N PHE A 40 -15.37 14.65 14.15
CA PHE A 40 -15.15 13.44 13.35
C PHE A 40 -14.92 13.73 11.86
N TRP A 41 -15.28 14.91 11.36
CA TRP A 41 -14.91 15.33 10.00
C TRP A 41 -13.40 15.44 9.80
N LEU A 42 -12.66 15.88 10.83
CA LEU A 42 -11.20 15.88 10.79
C LEU A 42 -10.64 14.45 10.74
N GLY A 43 -11.28 13.51 11.43
CA GLY A 43 -10.93 12.09 11.37
C GLY A 43 -11.13 11.50 9.96
N ILE A 44 -12.20 11.88 9.27
CA ILE A 44 -12.42 11.53 7.86
C ILE A 44 -11.33 12.13 6.97
N ALA A 45 -11.06 13.44 7.11
CA ALA A 45 -10.04 14.12 6.31
C ALA A 45 -8.65 13.50 6.51
N ALA A 46 -8.27 13.22 7.76
CA ALA A 46 -7.01 12.58 8.10
C ALA A 46 -6.93 11.14 7.54
N GLY A 47 -7.98 10.35 7.69
CA GLY A 47 -8.02 8.98 7.15
C GLY A 47 -7.95 8.95 5.62
N LEU A 48 -8.64 9.87 4.93
CA LEU A 48 -8.56 10.03 3.47
C LEU A 48 -7.16 10.46 3.02
N LEU A 49 -6.50 11.35 3.76
CA LEU A 49 -5.12 11.75 3.49
C LEU A 49 -4.16 10.57 3.62
N LEU A 50 -4.32 9.73 4.65
CA LEU A 50 -3.53 8.51 4.82
C LEU A 50 -3.78 7.52 3.67
N LEU A 51 -5.04 7.37 3.23
CA LEU A 51 -5.35 6.57 2.04
C LEU A 51 -4.66 7.12 0.79
N ALA A 52 -4.75 8.42 0.55
CA ALA A 52 -4.12 9.07 -0.60
C ALA A 52 -2.58 8.95 -0.57
N LEU A 53 -1.99 8.98 0.62
CA LEU A 53 -0.56 8.77 0.78
C LEU A 53 -0.21 7.30 0.53
N ALA A 54 -1.04 6.37 1.02
CA ALA A 54 -0.86 4.96 0.78
C ALA A 54 -0.99 4.63 -0.71
N THR A 55 -1.95 5.20 -1.45
CA THR A 55 -2.12 4.95 -2.90
C THR A 55 -0.94 5.42 -3.75
N ARG A 56 -0.13 6.36 -3.24
CA ARG A 56 1.13 6.80 -3.87
C ARG A 56 2.34 5.94 -3.50
N GLY A 57 2.21 5.03 -2.54
CA GLY A 57 3.29 4.12 -2.12
C GLY A 57 3.58 3.01 -3.15
N PRO A 58 4.68 2.25 -2.97
CA PRO A 58 5.09 1.20 -3.89
C PRO A 58 4.17 -0.03 -3.77
N TRP A 59 3.02 0.00 -4.46
CA TRP A 59 2.09 -1.13 -4.56
C TRP A 59 2.66 -2.29 -5.38
N ASP A 60 3.54 -1.98 -6.34
CA ASP A 60 4.20 -2.89 -7.26
C ASP A 60 5.70 -3.08 -6.95
N ALA A 61 6.11 -3.00 -5.67
CA ALA A 61 7.48 -3.33 -5.30
C ALA A 61 7.83 -4.77 -5.71
N ALA A 62 8.95 -4.96 -6.41
CA ALA A 62 9.48 -6.27 -6.83
C ALA A 62 9.64 -7.27 -5.68
N ASP A 63 9.76 -6.77 -4.45
CA ASP A 63 9.93 -7.55 -3.22
C ASP A 63 8.61 -8.04 -2.60
N SER A 64 7.44 -7.67 -3.14
CA SER A 64 6.15 -8.17 -2.64
C SER A 64 5.90 -9.64 -2.94
N GLY A 65 6.85 -10.34 -3.56
CA GLY A 65 6.70 -11.71 -4.07
C GLY A 65 5.63 -11.85 -5.16
N ARG A 66 5.08 -10.74 -5.65
CA ARG A 66 4.00 -10.67 -6.64
C ARG A 66 4.56 -10.42 -8.05
N ASN A 67 5.77 -10.91 -8.30
CA ASN A 67 6.22 -11.31 -9.64
C ASN A 67 5.48 -12.59 -10.09
N ARG A 68 4.19 -12.72 -9.74
CA ARG A 68 3.30 -13.78 -10.19
C ARG A 68 2.46 -13.16 -11.29
N SER A 69 2.87 -13.45 -12.52
CA SER A 69 2.10 -13.33 -13.74
C SER A 69 0.59 -13.40 -13.48
N VAL A 70 -0.09 -12.25 -13.44
CA VAL A 70 -1.53 -12.21 -13.59
C VAL A 70 -1.73 -12.15 -15.11
N PHE A 71 -2.22 -13.24 -15.70
CA PHE A 71 -2.40 -13.45 -17.16
C PHE A 71 -1.15 -13.63 -18.04
N GLY A 72 -0.13 -14.36 -17.59
CA GLY A 72 0.95 -14.81 -18.48
C GLY A 72 1.92 -13.71 -18.98
N PHE A 73 1.65 -12.44 -18.71
CA PHE A 73 2.60 -11.35 -18.92
C PHE A 73 3.58 -11.28 -17.74
N ARG A 74 4.83 -11.70 -17.98
CA ARG A 74 5.94 -11.37 -17.09
C ARG A 74 6.33 -9.92 -17.34
N ALA A 75 6.31 -9.08 -16.31
CA ALA A 75 6.68 -7.67 -16.39
C ALA A 75 8.16 -7.44 -16.78
N ARG A 76 9.01 -8.48 -16.73
CA ARG A 76 10.36 -8.46 -17.31
C ARG A 76 10.74 -9.81 -17.94
N PRO A 77 11.45 -9.80 -19.08
CA PRO A 77 12.20 -10.96 -19.53
C PRO A 77 13.31 -11.30 -18.52
N GLU A 78 13.51 -12.60 -18.31
CA GLU A 78 14.56 -13.14 -17.46
C GLU A 78 15.93 -12.74 -18.03
N PRO A 79 16.86 -12.18 -17.24
CA PRO A 79 18.21 -11.93 -17.74
C PRO A 79 18.81 -13.28 -18.16
N ALA A 80 19.23 -13.37 -19.42
CA ALA A 80 19.88 -14.56 -19.95
C ALA A 80 21.06 -14.92 -19.03
N ASP A 81 20.95 -16.05 -18.36
CA ASP A 81 22.01 -16.58 -17.50
C ASP A 81 23.18 -16.99 -18.41
N PRO A 82 24.34 -16.29 -18.38
CA PRO A 82 25.47 -16.61 -19.25
C PRO A 82 26.15 -17.93 -18.86
N GLN A 83 25.72 -18.59 -17.78
CA GLN A 83 26.33 -19.80 -17.22
C GLN A 83 25.72 -21.11 -17.76
N ARG A 84 24.78 -21.06 -18.72
CA ARG A 84 24.26 -22.24 -19.45
C ARG A 84 24.79 -22.31 -20.89
N GLN A 85 26.10 -22.27 -21.05
CA GLN A 85 26.77 -22.73 -22.27
C GLN A 85 27.86 -23.72 -21.90
#